data_AF-A0A961ZWU4-F1
#
_entry.id   AF-A0A961ZWU4-F1
#
_cell.length_a   1.000
_cell.length_b   1.000
_cell.length_c   1.000
_cell.angle_alpha   90.00
_cell.angle_beta   90.00
_cell.angle_gamma   90.00
#
_symmetry.space_group_name_H-M   'P 1'
#
loop_
_entity.id
_entity.type
_entity.pdbx_description
1 polymer ?
#
loop_
_entity_poly.entity_id
_entity_poly.type
_entity_poly.pdbx_seq_one_letter_code
_entity_poly.pdbx_strand_id
1 'polypeptide(L)'
;MGLAYGIAIYFIIWWLSLFAVLPFAARSQAEEGEVVPGTPESAPAQFRIWRIFLINTALATCIFLALYVGVIEGWLKPDTFPLQLPVKELDYPK
;
A
#
# COMPACT_ATOMS: atom_id res chain seq x y z
N MET A 1 -8.31 11.28 -14.56
CA MET A 1 -6.99 11.42 -13.91
C MET A 1 -5.91 11.41 -14.98
N GLY A 2 -4.91 12.31 -14.90
CA GLY A 2 -3.79 12.31 -15.83
C GLY A 2 -2.90 11.07 -15.66
N LEU A 3 -2.33 10.55 -16.75
CA LEU A 3 -1.53 9.32 -16.74
C LEU A 3 -0.36 9.38 -15.74
N ALA A 4 0.38 10.49 -15.73
CA ALA A 4 1.48 10.71 -14.79
C ALA A 4 1.00 10.67 -13.31
N TYR A 5 -0.17 11.23 -13.04
CA TYR A 5 -0.74 11.26 -11.69
C TYR A 5 -1.19 9.87 -11.23
N GLY A 6 -1.79 9.09 -12.13
CA GLY A 6 -2.17 7.70 -11.84
C GLY A 6 -0.95 6.82 -11.52
N ILE A 7 0.14 6.98 -12.28
CA ILE A 7 1.40 6.27 -12.04
C ILE A 7 2.00 6.69 -10.69
N ALA A 8 2.02 7.99 -10.38
CA ALA A 8 2.56 8.49 -9.10
C ALA A 8 1.79 7.93 -7.90
N ILE A 9 0.46 7.91 -7.95
CA ILE A 9 -0.37 7.33 -6.89
C ILE A 9 -0.09 5.84 -6.75
N TYR A 10 -0.08 5.09 -7.86
CA TYR A 10 0.23 3.66 -7.83
C TYR A 10 1.60 3.40 -7.20
N PHE A 11 2.61 4.17 -7.58
CA PHE A 11 3.97 4.03 -7.05
C PHE A 11 4.01 4.27 -5.53
N ILE A 12 3.33 5.31 -5.03
CA ILE A 12 3.25 5.58 -3.59
C ILE A 12 2.54 4.43 -2.86
N ILE A 13 1.40 3.97 -3.37
CA ILE A 13 0.66 2.83 -2.78
C ILE A 13 1.54 1.59 -2.75
N TRP A 14 2.19 1.28 -3.87
CA TRP A 14 3.07 0.11 -4.01
C TRP A 14 4.28 0.18 -3.07
N TRP A 15 4.82 1.38 -2.84
CA TRP A 15 5.92 1.60 -1.90
C TRP A 15 5.47 1.43 -0.44
N LEU A 16 4.32 2.00 -0.08
CA LEU A 16 3.75 1.87 1.27
C LEU A 16 3.33 0.43 1.58
N SER A 17 2.81 -0.30 0.60
CA SER A 17 2.40 -1.70 0.79
C SER A 17 3.58 -2.62 1.07
N LEU A 18 4.80 -2.28 0.61
CA LEU A 18 5.99 -3.08 0.94
C LEU A 18 6.19 -3.16 2.46
N PHE A 19 6.05 -2.03 3.16
CA PHE A 19 6.15 -2.00 4.62
C PHE A 19 5.03 -2.79 5.30
N ALA A 20 3.84 -2.82 4.72
CA ALA A 20 2.73 -3.63 5.22
C ALA A 20 2.97 -5.14 5.01
N VAL A 21 3.66 -5.54 3.94
CA VAL A 21 3.91 -6.96 3.60
C VAL A 21 5.16 -7.52 4.31
N LEU A 22 6.16 -6.67 4.62
CA LEU A 22 7.38 -7.07 5.33
C LEU A 22 7.16 -7.94 6.59
N PRO A 23 6.24 -7.63 7.53
CA PRO A 23 6.04 -8.47 8.71
C PRO A 23 5.57 -9.90 8.37
N PHE A 24 4.87 -10.09 7.25
CA PHE A 24 4.42 -11.41 6.81
C PHE A 24 5.50 -12.19 6.06
N ALA A 25 6.52 -11.50 5.56
CA ALA A 25 7.62 -12.08 4.81
C ALA A 25 8.74 -12.66 5.70
N ALA A 26 8.89 -12.15 6.92
CA ALA A 26 9.99 -12.47 7.83
C ALA A 26 9.70 -13.70 8.73
N ARG A 27 9.22 -14.82 8.17
CA ARG A 27 9.04 -16.07 8.94
C ARG A 27 10.39 -16.79 9.16
N SER A 28 10.65 -17.23 10.39
CA SER A 28 11.88 -17.91 10.82
C SER A 28 11.81 -19.44 10.64
N GLN A 29 12.96 -20.12 10.64
CA GLN A 29 13.03 -21.60 10.58
C GLN A 29 12.20 -22.29 11.68
N ALA A 30 12.11 -21.69 12.87
CA ALA A 30 11.27 -22.17 13.95
C ALA A 30 9.78 -22.29 13.58
N GLU A 31 9.27 -21.37 12.73
CA GLU A 31 7.87 -21.38 12.31
C GLU A 31 7.60 -22.35 11.14
N GLU A 32 8.63 -22.82 10.42
CA GLU A 32 8.51 -23.76 9.31
C GLU A 32 8.71 -25.23 9.71
N GLY A 33 9.12 -25.50 10.96
CA GLY A 33 9.16 -26.86 11.53
C GLY A 33 10.34 -27.74 11.07
N GLU A 34 11.18 -27.27 10.16
CA GLU A 34 12.44 -27.92 9.77
C GLU A 34 13.64 -27.05 10.15
N VAL A 35 14.18 -27.27 11.35
CA VAL A 35 15.44 -26.66 11.79
C VAL A 35 16.59 -27.56 11.33
N VAL A 36 17.42 -27.05 10.42
CA VAL A 36 18.62 -27.77 9.96
C VAL A 36 19.65 -27.82 11.09
N PRO A 37 20.15 -29.00 11.51
CA PRO A 37 21.13 -29.10 12.59
C PRO A 37 22.38 -28.28 12.28
N GLY A 38 22.73 -27.34 13.16
CA GLY A 38 23.90 -26.46 13.01
C GLY A 38 23.58 -25.03 12.53
N THR A 39 22.32 -24.70 12.24
CA THR A 39 21.86 -23.34 11.94
C THR A 39 21.12 -22.74 13.15
N PRO A 40 21.28 -21.45 13.48
CA PRO A 40 20.49 -20.82 14.52
C PRO A 40 19.00 -20.92 14.20
N GLU A 41 18.16 -21.25 15.18
CA GLU A 41 16.69 -21.37 15.06
C GLU A 41 16.02 -20.07 14.56
N SER A 42 16.68 -18.93 14.77
CA SER A 42 16.28 -17.60 14.31
C SER A 42 16.69 -17.27 12.86
N ALA A 43 17.43 -18.14 12.18
CA ALA A 43 17.81 -17.91 10.79
C ALA A 43 16.55 -17.92 9.89
N PRO A 44 16.46 -17.04 8.88
CA PRO A 44 15.38 -17.10 7.90
C PRO A 44 15.48 -18.40 7.10
N ALA A 45 14.41 -19.19 7.08
CA ALA A 45 14.40 -20.48 6.38
C ALA A 45 14.58 -20.33 4.87
N GLN A 46 13.98 -19.28 4.31
CA GLN A 46 14.01 -18.99 2.90
C GLN A 46 13.53 -17.55 2.65
N PHE A 47 14.45 -16.64 2.38
CA PHE A 47 14.11 -15.28 1.99
C PHE A 47 13.60 -15.28 0.53
N ARG A 48 12.34 -15.65 0.30
CA ARG A 48 11.72 -15.73 -1.03
C ARG A 48 11.33 -14.34 -1.55
N ILE A 49 12.32 -13.51 -1.88
CA ILE A 49 12.17 -12.12 -2.36
C ILE A 49 11.12 -12.01 -3.48
N TRP A 50 11.14 -12.94 -4.43
CA TRP A 50 10.19 -12.96 -5.55
C TRP A 50 8.73 -13.13 -5.12
N ARG A 51 8.48 -13.97 -4.11
CA ARG A 51 7.11 -14.20 -3.59
C ARG A 51 6.58 -12.96 -2.88
N ILE A 52 7.46 -12.28 -2.13
CA ILE A 52 7.14 -11.02 -1.45
C ILE A 52 6.80 -9.94 -2.47
N PHE A 53 7.61 -9.81 -3.52
CA PHE A 53 7.38 -8.84 -4.58
C PHE A 53 6.04 -9.06 -5.31
N LEU A 54 5.69 -10.33 -5.57
CA LEU A 54 4.46 -10.69 -6.25
C LEU A 54 3.22 -10.44 -5.38
N ILE A 55 3.28 -10.80 -4.09
CA ILE A 55 2.22 -10.49 -3.11
C ILE A 55 2.06 -8.98 -2.96
N ASN A 56 3.15 -8.24 -2.84
CA ASN A 56 3.12 -6.78 -2.73
C ASN A 56 2.46 -6.14 -3.96
N THR A 57 2.85 -6.58 -5.15
CA THR A 57 2.30 -6.05 -6.40
C THR A 57 0.81 -6.36 -6.53
N ALA A 58 0.37 -7.57 -6.16
CA ALA A 58 -1.04 -7.94 -6.14
C ALA A 58 -1.83 -7.06 -5.14
N LEU A 59 -1.32 -6.90 -3.92
CA LEU A 59 -1.94 -6.07 -2.89
C LEU A 59 -2.06 -4.60 -3.32
N ALA A 60 -0.97 -4.01 -3.79
CA ALA A 60 -0.93 -2.63 -4.28
C ALA A 60 -1.90 -2.41 -5.44
N THR A 61 -2.00 -3.38 -6.36
CA THR A 61 -2.92 -3.32 -7.50
C THR A 61 -4.37 -3.39 -7.04
N CYS A 62 -4.72 -4.26 -6.09
CA CYS A 62 -6.06 -4.30 -5.51
C CYS A 62 -6.46 -2.96 -4.85
N ILE A 63 -5.55 -2.37 -4.07
CA ILE A 63 -5.79 -1.07 -3.40
C ILE A 63 -5.97 0.03 -4.45
N PHE A 64 -5.09 0.08 -5.45
CA PHE A 64 -5.18 1.08 -6.51
C PHE A 64 -6.48 0.96 -7.32
N LEU A 65 -6.91 -0.26 -7.66
CA LEU A 65 -8.17 -0.48 -8.38
C LEU A 65 -9.37 -0.03 -7.55
N ALA A 66 -9.41 -0.33 -6.26
CA ALA A 66 -10.48 0.11 -5.37
C ALA A 66 -10.56 1.65 -5.31
N LEU A 67 -9.42 2.34 -5.20
CA LEU A 67 -9.36 3.79 -5.22
C LEU A 67 -9.76 4.37 -6.59
N TYR A 68 -9.30 3.77 -7.68
CA TYR A 68 -9.61 4.20 -9.03
C TYR A 68 -11.12 4.12 -9.32
N VAL A 69 -11.77 3.03 -8.90
CA VAL A 69 -13.23 2.89 -8.98
C VAL A 69 -13.93 3.94 -8.12
N GLY A 70 -13.52 4.13 -6.86
CA GLY A 70 -14.11 5.14 -5.99
C GLY A 70 -13.97 6.58 -6.52
N VAL A 71 -12.91 6.85 -7.27
CA VAL A 71 -12.71 8.13 -7.97
C VAL A 71 -13.69 8.29 -9.14
N ILE A 72 -13.91 7.24 -9.93
CA ILE A 72 -14.85 7.27 -11.07
C ILE A 72 -16.29 7.43 -10.59
N GLU A 73 -16.68 6.66 -9.57
CA GLU A 73 -18.01 6.73 -8.95
C GLU A 73 -18.23 8.05 -8.17
N GLY A 74 -17.17 8.83 -7.96
CA GLY A 74 -17.24 10.15 -7.34
C GLY A 74 -17.32 10.14 -5.81
N TRP A 75 -17.03 9.02 -5.14
CA TRP A 75 -17.05 8.92 -3.67
C TRP A 75 -16.01 9.82 -2.99
N LEU A 76 -14.93 10.14 -3.69
CA LEU A 76 -13.78 10.91 -3.19
C LEU A 76 -13.83 12.39 -3.56
N LYS A 77 -15.00 12.89 -4.02
CA LYS A 77 -15.16 14.30 -4.41
C LYS A 77 -15.30 15.20 -3.16
N PRO A 78 -14.61 16.37 -3.11
CA PRO A 78 -14.72 17.32 -1.99
C PRO A 78 -16.16 17.76 -1.68
N ASP A 79 -16.99 17.86 -2.71
CA ASP A 79 -18.41 18.19 -2.67
C ASP A 79 -19.29 17.08 -2.08
N THR A 80 -18.81 15.83 -2.08
CA THR A 80 -19.48 14.68 -1.44
C THR A 80 -19.09 14.56 0.05
N PHE A 81 -18.07 15.29 0.50
CA PHE A 81 -17.71 15.32 1.91
C PHE A 81 -18.79 16.07 2.71
N PRO A 82 -19.33 15.49 3.81
CA PRO A 82 -20.36 16.14 4.62
C PRO A 82 -19.85 17.38 5.35
N LEU A 83 -18.54 17.55 5.43
CA LEU A 83 -17.87 18.72 6.01
C LEU A 83 -17.60 19.75 4.90
N GLN A 84 -18.65 20.36 4.37
CA GLN A 84 -18.52 21.55 3.54
C GLN A 84 -17.97 22.67 4.44
N LEU A 85 -16.66 22.91 4.38
CA LEU A 85 -16.08 24.05 5.06
C LEU A 85 -16.63 25.30 4.38
N PRO A 86 -17.36 26.18 5.09
CA PRO A 86 -17.68 27.49 4.53
C PRO A 86 -16.34 28.17 4.27
N VAL A 87 -15.93 28.24 3.01
CA VAL A 87 -14.79 29.05 2.59
C VAL A 87 -15.25 30.49 2.81
N LYS A 88 -15.00 31.00 4.02
CA LYS A 88 -15.24 32.38 4.35
C LYS A 88 -14.25 33.15 3.52
N GLU A 89 -14.76 33.83 2.49
CA GLU A 89 -14.00 34.70 1.62
C GLU A 89 -13.31 35.72 2.54
N LEU A 90 -12.02 35.48 2.80
CA LEU A 90 -11.20 36.43 3.53
C LEU A 90 -11.12 37.64 2.61
N ASP A 91 -11.83 38.70 2.99
CA ASP A 91 -11.80 40.02 2.38
C ASP A 91 -10.34 40.50 2.34
N TYR A 92 -9.65 40.18 1.24
CA TYR A 92 -8.28 40.57 1.01
C TYR A 92 -8.35 41.98 0.39
N PRO A 93 -7.99 43.04 1.13
CA PRO A 93 -7.99 44.39 0.56
C PRO A 93 -7.00 44.41 -0.61
N LYS A 94 -7.49 44.87 -1.77
CA LYS A 94 -6.71 45.00 -3.00
C LYS A 94 -5.61 46.04 -2.88
#